data_AF-A0A942D0Z1-F1
#
_entry.id   AF-A0A942D0Z1-F1
#
_cell.length_a   1.000
_cell.length_b   1.000
_cell.length_c   1.000
_cell.angle_alpha   90.00
_cell.angle_beta   90.00
_cell.angle_gamma   90.00
#
_symmetry.space_group_name_H-M   'P 1'
#
loop_
_entity.id
_entity.type
_entity.pdbx_description
1 polymer ?
#
loop_
_entity_poly.entity_id
_entity_poly.type
_entity_poly.pdbx_seq_one_letter_code
_entity_poly.pdbx_strand_id
1 'polypeptide(L)' 'MPRILIVTDPSEDPSEVVYAEQVVPAHLQSEHSGRLLVERLAWAVEDARRAERRLDSRARGHRVDRTSQQQEERWIRT' A
#
# COMPACT_ATOMS: atom_id res chain seq x y z
N MET A 1 -20.16 -2.70 12.83
CA MET A 1 -20.48 -2.72 11.38
C MET A 1 -19.29 -3.28 10.62
N PRO A 2 -19.47 -4.23 9.69
CA PRO A 2 -18.38 -4.82 8.94
C PRO A 2 -17.74 -3.80 7.99
N ARG A 3 -16.42 -3.89 7.80
CA ARG A 3 -15.64 -2.98 6.97
C ARG A 3 -14.60 -3.77 6.19
N ILE A 4 -14.45 -3.44 4.91
CA ILE A 4 -13.36 -3.93 4.07
C ILE A 4 -12.23 -2.91 4.13
N LEU A 5 -11.02 -3.39 4.40
CA LEU A 5 -9.80 -2.60 4.36
C LEU A 5 -8.92 -3.13 3.24
N ILE A 6 -8.47 -2.23 2.38
CA ILE A 6 -7.39 -2.52 1.44
C ILE A 6 -6.14 -1.86 2.00
N VAL A 7 -5.16 -2.68 2.30
CA VAL A 7 -3.87 -2.28 2.86
C VAL A 7 -2.78 -2.65 1.90
N THR A 8 -1.74 -1.83 1.83
CA THR A 8 -0.50 -2.21 1.14
C THR A 8 0.26 -3.25 1.94
N ASP A 9 1.00 -4.12 1.25
CA ASP A 9 1.92 -5.10 1.82
C ASP A 9 3.35 -4.89 1.29
N PRO A 10 3.97 -3.73 1.57
CA PRO A 10 5.33 -3.42 1.10
C PRO A 10 6.38 -4.21 1.90
N SER A 11 7.54 -4.43 1.28
CA SER A 11 8.58 -5.31 1.84
C SER A 11 9.36 -4.72 3.03
N GLU A 12 9.51 -3.38 3.08
CA GLU A 12 10.37 -2.70 4.07
C GLU A 12 9.68 -1.53 4.78
N ASP A 13 8.63 -0.99 4.19
CA ASP A 13 7.88 0.16 4.73
C ASP A 13 6.68 -0.31 5.56
N PRO A 14 6.11 0.54 6.43
CA PRO A 14 4.86 0.20 7.10
C PRO A 14 3.70 0.11 6.09
N SER A 15 2.83 -0.89 6.27
CA SER A 15 1.57 -1.01 5.55
C SER A 15 0.70 0.25 5.72
N GLU A 16 0.08 0.69 4.63
CA GLU A 16 -0.78 1.85 4.56
C GLU A 16 -2.19 1.42 4.16
N VAL A 17 -3.21 1.96 4.84
CA VAL A 17 -4.61 1.78 4.42
C VAL A 17 -4.88 2.69 3.24
N VAL A 18 -5.06 2.12 2.05
CA VAL A 18 -5.36 2.89 0.84
C VAL A 18 -6.86 3.04 0.58
N TYR A 19 -7.67 2.14 1.14
CA TYR A 19 -9.12 2.18 1.00
C TYR A 19 -9.82 1.54 2.19
N ALA A 20 -10.96 2.13 2.56
CA ALA A 20 -11.82 1.61 3.60
C ALA A 20 -13.29 1.81 3.22
N GLU A 21 -14.05 0.73 3.11
CA GLU A 21 -15.47 0.77 2.79
C GLU A 21 -16.30 -0.03 3.80
N GLN A 22 -17.34 0.59 4.34
CA GLN A 22 -18.30 -0.09 5.19
C GLN A 22 -19.21 -0.98 4.36
N VAL A 23 -19.40 -2.22 4.79
CA VAL A 23 -20.33 -3.15 4.15
C VAL A 23 -21.67 -3.01 4.83
N VAL A 24 -22.68 -2.60 4.07
CA VAL A 24 -24.07 -2.53 4.53
C VAL A 24 -24.93 -3.55 3.77
N PRO A 25 -26.06 -4.02 4.35
CA PRO A 25 -26.92 -5.00 3.68
C PRO A 25 -27.33 -4.61 2.26
N ALA A 26 -27.50 -3.30 1.99
CA ALA A 26 -27.84 -2.79 0.66
C ALA A 26 -26.82 -3.16 -0.43
N HIS A 27 -25.55 -3.39 -0.08
CA HIS A 27 -24.55 -3.87 -1.03
C HIS A 27 -24.79 -5.32 -1.47
N LEU A 28 -25.50 -6.11 -0.66
CA LEU A 28 -25.73 -7.54 -0.87
C LEU A 28 -27.17 -7.86 -1.30
N GLN A 29 -28.04 -6.85 -1.41
CA GLN A 29 -29.47 -7.02 -1.71
C GLN A 29 -29.75 -7.30 -3.19
N SER A 30 -28.81 -7.03 -4.09
CA SER A 30 -28.97 -7.32 -5.51
C SER A 30 -27.62 -7.60 -6.17
N GLU A 31 -27.66 -8.32 -7.29
CA GLU A 31 -26.49 -8.54 -8.14
C GLU A 31 -25.89 -7.20 -8.61
N HIS A 32 -26.73 -6.23 -8.96
CA HIS A 32 -26.29 -4.91 -9.38
C HIS A 32 -25.51 -4.18 -8.27
N SER A 33 -26.05 -4.13 -7.06
CA SER A 33 -25.41 -3.52 -5.89
C SER A 33 -24.10 -4.22 -5.54
N GLY A 34 -24.07 -5.56 -5.63
CA GLY A 34 -22.86 -6.35 -5.42
C GLY A 34 -21.79 -6.07 -6.46
N ARG A 35 -22.18 -5.94 -7.75
CA ARG A 35 -21.26 -5.58 -8.83
C ARG A 35 -20.61 -4.21 -8.61
N LEU A 36 -21.38 -3.21 -8.18
CA LEU A 36 -20.83 -1.88 -7.86
C LEU A 36 -19.81 -1.92 -6.72
N LEU A 37 -20.04 -2.76 -5.69
CA LEU A 37 -19.05 -2.99 -4.64
C LEU A 37 -17.77 -3.60 -5.21
N VAL A 38 -17.89 -4.66 -6.04
CA VAL A 38 -16.74 -5.31 -6.68
C VAL A 38 -15.96 -4.33 -7.57
N GLU A 39 -16.64 -3.47 -8.33
CA GLU A 39 -16.01 -2.46 -9.17
C GLU A 39 -15.15 -1.48 -8.34
N ARG A 40 -15.67 -0.99 -7.21
CA ARG A 40 -14.89 -0.13 -6.29
C ARG A 40 -13.68 -0.87 -5.71
N LEU A 41 -13.86 -2.12 -5.30
CA LEU A 41 -12.75 -2.93 -4.79
C LEU A 41 -11.67 -3.17 -5.84
N ALA A 42 -12.04 -3.38 -7.11
CA ALA A 42 -11.08 -3.55 -8.19
C ALA A 42 -10.20 -2.31 -8.36
N TRP A 43 -10.77 -1.11 -8.27
CA TRP A 43 -10.00 0.14 -8.32
C TRP A 43 -9.11 0.31 -7.10
N ALA A 44 -9.64 0.06 -5.89
CA ALA A 44 -8.89 0.14 -4.66
C ALA A 44 -7.68 -0.82 -4.63
N VAL A 45 -7.81 -2.03 -5.21
CA VAL A 45 -6.71 -2.99 -5.33
C VAL A 45 -5.62 -2.47 -6.29
N GLU A 46 -5.99 -1.90 -7.44
CA GLU A 46 -5.00 -1.33 -8.35
C GLU A 46 -4.30 -0.10 -7.73
N ASP A 47 -5.02 0.69 -6.94
CA ASP A 47 -4.45 1.80 -6.18
C ASP A 47 -3.47 1.30 -5.10
N ALA A 48 -3.79 0.20 -4.40
CA ALA A 48 -2.87 -0.46 -3.46
C ALA A 48 -1.58 -0.89 -4.15
N ARG A 49 -1.68 -1.58 -5.30
CA ARG A 49 -0.52 -2.02 -6.10
C ARG A 49 0.32 -0.83 -6.54
N ARG A 50 -0.29 0.30 -6.90
CA ARG A 50 0.44 1.54 -7.25
C ARG A 50 1.12 2.16 -6.04
N ALA A 51 0.48 2.14 -4.88
CA ALA A 51 1.05 2.64 -3.64
C ALA A 51 2.26 1.79 -3.20
N GLU A 52 2.17 0.46 -3.25
CA GLU A 52 3.28 -0.46 -2.96
C GLU A 52 4.50 -0.17 -3.83
N ARG A 53 4.33 -0.02 -5.14
CA ARG A 53 5.44 0.32 -6.05
C ARG A 53 6.15 1.61 -5.65
N ARG A 54 5.41 2.59 -5.10
CA ARG A 54 5.99 3.86 -4.61
C ARG A 54 6.73 3.66 -3.29
N LEU A 55 6.18 2.87 -2.37
CA LEU A 55 6.80 2.53 -1.09
C LEU A 55 8.11 1.76 -1.31
N ASP A 56 8.09 0.66 -2.08
CA ASP A 56 9.30 -0.11 -2.39
C ASP A 56 10.38 0.73 -3.09
N SER A 57 9.99 1.71 -3.91
CA SER A 57 10.95 2.62 -4.56
C SER A 57 11.59 3.59 -3.57
N ARG A 58 10.85 4.05 -2.55
CA ARG A 58 11.39 4.87 -1.45
C ARG A 58 12.33 4.06 -0.58
N ALA A 59 11.94 2.83 -0.21
CA ALA A 59 12.78 1.93 0.57
C ALA A 59 14.12 1.64 -0.14
N ARG A 60 14.09 1.34 -1.44
CA ARG A 60 15.31 1.17 -2.25
C ARG A 60 16.19 2.41 -2.28
N GLY A 61 15.62 3.60 -2.49
CA GLY A 61 16.37 4.85 -2.48
C GLY A 61 17.04 5.12 -1.13
N HIS A 62 16.29 4.93 -0.04
CA HIS A 62 16.79 5.13 1.32
C HIS A 62 17.91 4.15 1.69
N ARG A 63 17.86 2.90 1.19
CA ARG A 63 18.95 1.93 1.37
C ARG A 63 20.24 2.39 0.71
N VAL A 64 20.17 2.93 -0.50
CA VAL A 64 21.35 3.41 -1.25
C VAL A 64 22.04 4.55 -0.50
N ASP A 65 21.29 5.53 -0.02
CA ASP A 65 21.84 6.66 0.76
C ASP A 65 22.54 6.19 2.03
N ARG A 66 21.94 5.25 2.76
CA ARG A 66 22.50 4.71 4.01
C ARG A 66 23.82 3.96 3.78
N THR A 67 23.98 3.35 2.61
CA THR A 67 25.20 2.61 2.24
C THR A 67 26.34 3.58 1.87
N SER A 68 26.00 4.68 1.20
CA SER A 68 26.96 5.74 0.83
C SER A 68 27.51 6.45 2.07
N GLN A 69 26.66 6.78 3.05
CA GLN A 69 27.09 7.42 4.31
C GLN A 69 28.04 6.54 5.12
N GLN A 70 27.77 5.23 5.21
CA GLN A 70 28.65 4.32 5.94
C GLN A 70 30.03 4.15 5.28
N GLN A 71 30.13 4.25 3.96
CA GLN A 71 31.44 4.23 3.31
C GLN A 71 32.20 5.53 3.55
N GLU A 72 31.54 6.68 3.48
CA GLU A 72 32.16 7.98 3.71
C GLU A 72 32.70 8.12 5.15
N GLU A 73 31.94 7.68 6.15
CA GLU A 73 32.40 7.63 7.56
C GLU A 73 33.60 6.69 7.76
N ARG A 74 33.70 5.62 6.97
CA ARG A 74 34.82 4.67 7.01
C ARG A 74 36.11 5.26 6.44
N TRP A 75 35.99 6.15 5.45
CA TRP A 75 37.13 6.87 4.86
C TRP A 75 37.69 7.98 5.76
N ILE A 76 36.87 8.59 6.64
CA ILE A 76 37.29 9.68 7.53
C ILE A 76 38.08 9.17 8.76
N ARG A 77 38.03 7.87 9.08
CA ARG A 77 38.69 7.26 10.25
C ARG A 77 40.08 6.66 9.99
N THR A 78 40.66 6.82 8.80
CA THR A 78 42.01 6.33 8.44
C THR A 78 42.94 7.50 8.16
#